data_AF-A0A961W280-F1
#
_entry.id   AF-A0A961W280-F1
#
_cell.length_a   1.000
_cell.length_b   1.000
_cell.length_c   1.000
_cell.angle_alpha   90.00
_cell.angle_beta   90.00
_cell.angle_gamma   90.00
#
_symmetry.space_group_name_H-M   'P 1'
#
loop_
_entity.id
_entity.type
_entity.pdbx_description
1 polymer ?
#
loop_
_entity_poly.entity_id
_entity_poly.type
_entity_poly.pdbx_seq_one_letter_code
_entity_poly.pdbx_strand_id
1 'polypeptide(L)'
;TAAAEIAVPVRAELVAALQDLEARAGGAILRRLERSRRDLRAAERALPAAERLLGDPRQRLDRAGERLAQALRVNALSQRRRFERVSSRLGPMLLHAGQTRRREQVRIAAQSFTRGIERHQELRRDALGRIGKRLSARLLQGVAMRGRERGHHAATRLARAFAQDLSARKSRVEGLSKLLTSLSYRGVLERGFVLVEAADGTPVRRASGLAAGDAVALRFADGVRGATVTGEAAPPDADPPSARRKGVPRSSQPEKGGQGSLF
;
A
#
# COMPACT_ATOMS: atom_id res chain seq x y z
N THR A 1 -65.23 -113.13 -104.72
CA THR A 1 -64.45 -111.89 -104.91
C THR A 1 -65.22 -110.63 -104.46
N ALA A 2 -66.08 -110.74 -103.45
CA ALA A 2 -67.00 -109.70 -102.98
C ALA A 2 -66.39 -108.67 -101.99
N ALA A 3 -65.08 -108.74 -101.74
CA ALA A 3 -64.39 -107.86 -100.78
C ALA A 3 -63.71 -106.64 -101.44
N ALA A 4 -63.58 -106.61 -102.78
CA ALA A 4 -62.91 -105.53 -103.50
C ALA A 4 -63.85 -104.37 -103.88
N GLU A 5 -65.15 -104.61 -104.08
CA GLU A 5 -66.12 -103.57 -104.46
C GLU A 5 -66.72 -102.82 -103.24
N ILE A 6 -66.57 -103.37 -102.03
CA ILE A 6 -67.01 -102.70 -100.78
C ILE A 6 -65.92 -101.75 -100.24
N ALA A 7 -64.67 -101.92 -100.68
CA ALA A 7 -63.52 -101.17 -100.18
C ALA A 7 -63.13 -99.94 -101.03
N VAL A 8 -63.75 -99.74 -102.19
CA VAL A 8 -63.46 -98.61 -103.09
C VAL A 8 -64.75 -97.80 -103.27
N PRO A 9 -64.91 -96.67 -102.59
CA PRO A 9 -66.07 -95.82 -102.79
C PRO A 9 -66.11 -95.35 -104.25
N VAL A 10 -67.31 -95.14 -104.78
CA VAL A 10 -67.52 -94.57 -106.11
C VAL A 10 -66.77 -93.23 -106.12
N ARG A 11 -65.70 -93.14 -106.92
CA ARG A 11 -64.77 -92.00 -106.98
C ARG A 11 -65.48 -90.63 -106.98
N ALA A 12 -66.69 -90.55 -107.53
CA ALA A 12 -67.54 -89.37 -107.50
C ALA A 12 -67.93 -88.89 -106.08
N GLU A 13 -68.25 -89.79 -105.15
CA GLU A 13 -68.64 -89.44 -103.77
C GLU A 13 -67.44 -88.92 -102.96
N LEU A 14 -66.27 -89.54 -103.12
CA LEU A 14 -65.04 -89.03 -102.50
C LEU A 14 -64.65 -87.66 -103.04
N VAL A 15 -64.79 -87.45 -104.36
CA VAL A 15 -64.51 -86.14 -104.98
C VAL A 15 -65.49 -85.09 -104.44
N ALA A 16 -66.77 -85.41 -104.31
CA ALA A 16 -67.77 -84.50 -103.73
C ALA A 16 -67.48 -84.18 -102.25
N ALA A 17 -67.10 -85.18 -101.44
CA ALA A 17 -66.72 -84.98 -100.05
C ALA A 17 -65.44 -84.16 -99.90
N LEU A 18 -64.45 -84.36 -100.79
CA LEU A 18 -63.22 -83.59 -100.84
C LEU A 18 -63.51 -82.13 -101.20
N GLN A 19 -64.38 -81.89 -102.19
CA GLN A 19 -64.82 -80.54 -102.57
C GLN A 19 -65.59 -79.82 -101.45
N ASP A 20 -66.45 -80.53 -100.70
CA ASP A 20 -67.15 -79.96 -99.54
C ASP A 20 -66.17 -79.64 -98.39
N LEU A 21 -65.22 -80.53 -98.11
CA LEU A 21 -64.16 -80.28 -97.13
C LEU A 21 -63.25 -79.12 -97.54
N GLU A 22 -62.87 -79.02 -98.82
CA GLU A 22 -62.10 -77.92 -99.38
C GLU A 22 -62.87 -76.58 -99.29
N ALA A 23 -64.17 -76.58 -99.63
CA ALA A 23 -65.02 -75.41 -99.49
C ALA A 23 -65.17 -74.96 -98.03
N ARG A 24 -65.33 -75.90 -97.09
CA ARG A 24 -65.39 -75.62 -95.65
C ARG A 24 -64.06 -75.11 -95.10
N ALA A 25 -62.94 -75.72 -95.50
CA ALA A 25 -61.60 -75.29 -95.13
C ALA A 25 -61.30 -73.87 -95.66
N GLY A 26 -61.61 -73.61 -96.93
CA GLY A 26 -61.51 -72.29 -97.55
C GLY A 26 -62.36 -71.24 -96.83
N GLY A 27 -63.62 -71.57 -96.52
CA GLY A 27 -64.51 -70.69 -95.74
C GLY A 27 -64.02 -70.44 -94.30
N ALA A 28 -63.41 -71.44 -93.64
CA ALA A 28 -62.85 -71.29 -92.30
C ALA A 28 -61.61 -70.38 -92.28
N ILE A 29 -60.74 -70.50 -93.29
CA ILE A 29 -59.55 -69.64 -93.46
C ILE A 29 -59.97 -68.18 -93.68
N LEU A 30 -60.95 -67.93 -94.55
CA LEU A 30 -61.45 -66.57 -94.80
C LEU A 30 -62.04 -65.94 -93.53
N ARG A 31 -62.87 -66.67 -92.77
CA ARG A 31 -63.41 -66.19 -91.50
C ARG A 31 -62.33 -65.91 -90.45
N ARG A 32 -61.26 -66.70 -90.42
CA ARG A 32 -60.13 -66.50 -89.51
C ARG A 32 -59.33 -65.25 -89.88
N LEU A 33 -59.05 -65.03 -91.17
CA LEU A 33 -58.41 -63.81 -91.66
C LEU A 33 -59.25 -62.57 -91.37
N GLU A 34 -60.57 -62.65 -91.53
CA GLU A 34 -61.47 -61.55 -91.19
C GLU A 34 -61.50 -61.24 -89.70
N ARG A 35 -61.49 -62.26 -88.82
CA ARG A 35 -61.35 -62.04 -87.37
C ARG A 35 -60.03 -61.36 -87.04
N SER A 36 -58.90 -61.88 -87.53
CA SER A 36 -57.59 -61.27 -87.30
C SER A 36 -57.51 -59.82 -87.81
N ARG A 37 -58.15 -59.51 -88.95
CA ARG A 37 -58.28 -58.12 -89.44
C ARG A 37 -59.15 -57.26 -88.54
N ARG A 38 -60.26 -57.78 -88.01
CA ARG A 38 -61.12 -57.05 -87.06
C ARG A 38 -60.39 -56.81 -85.73
N ASP A 39 -59.69 -57.81 -85.21
CA ASP A 39 -58.92 -57.72 -83.96
C ASP A 39 -57.76 -56.73 -84.09
N LEU A 40 -57.04 -56.76 -85.22
CA LEU A 40 -55.98 -55.78 -85.51
C LEU A 40 -56.56 -54.35 -85.57
N ARG A 41 -57.68 -54.14 -86.27
CA ARG A 41 -58.33 -52.82 -86.34
C ARG A 41 -58.89 -52.38 -84.98
N ALA A 42 -59.34 -53.30 -84.14
CA ALA A 42 -59.79 -52.99 -82.79
C ALA A 42 -58.61 -52.59 -81.89
N ALA A 43 -57.48 -53.31 -81.98
CA ALA A 43 -56.24 -52.98 -81.28
C ALA A 43 -55.61 -51.66 -81.75
N GLU A 44 -55.62 -51.40 -83.07
CA GLU A 44 -55.14 -50.15 -83.67
C GLU A 44 -55.95 -48.93 -83.20
N ARG A 45 -57.27 -49.09 -83.03
CA ARG A 45 -58.13 -48.04 -82.45
C ARG A 45 -58.00 -47.91 -80.93
N ALA A 46 -57.67 -49.01 -80.24
CA ALA A 46 -57.46 -49.02 -78.80
C ALA A 46 -56.08 -48.48 -78.40
N LEU A 47 -55.12 -48.48 -79.33
CA LEU A 47 -53.82 -47.85 -79.14
C LEU A 47 -54.00 -46.33 -78.97
N PRO A 48 -53.57 -45.73 -77.85
CA PRO A 48 -53.59 -44.29 -77.69
C PRO A 48 -52.70 -43.63 -78.76
N ALA A 49 -53.13 -42.48 -79.28
CA ALA A 49 -52.30 -41.68 -80.18
C ALA A 49 -50.91 -41.44 -79.57
N ALA A 50 -49.86 -41.42 -80.41
CA ALA A 50 -48.46 -41.25 -79.96
C ALA A 50 -48.26 -40.00 -79.09
N GLU A 51 -49.06 -38.95 -79.33
CA GLU A 51 -49.09 -37.72 -78.53
C GLU A 51 -49.52 -37.96 -77.07
N ARG A 52 -50.40 -38.93 -76.81
CA ARG A 52 -50.81 -39.29 -75.44
C ARG A 52 -49.74 -40.08 -74.70
N LEU A 53 -48.95 -40.90 -75.40
CA LEU A 53 -47.82 -41.63 -74.80
C LEU A 53 -46.65 -40.70 -74.46
N LEU A 54 -46.44 -39.66 -75.27
CA LEU A 54 -45.33 -38.71 -75.10
C LEU A 54 -45.70 -37.44 -74.32
N GLY A 55 -46.99 -37.22 -74.03
CA GLY A 55 -47.47 -36.02 -73.35
C GLY A 55 -46.85 -35.81 -71.97
N ASP A 56 -46.87 -36.84 -71.10
CA ASP A 56 -46.31 -36.74 -69.75
C ASP A 56 -44.77 -36.62 -69.74
N PRO A 57 -44.00 -37.44 -70.50
CA PRO A 57 -42.56 -37.26 -70.62
C PRO A 57 -42.15 -35.87 -71.14
N ARG A 58 -42.88 -35.33 -72.13
CA ARG A 58 -42.63 -34.00 -72.69
C ARG A 58 -42.91 -32.91 -71.66
N GLN A 59 -44.04 -32.98 -70.96
CA GLN A 59 -44.37 -32.04 -69.89
C GLN A 59 -43.35 -32.08 -68.74
N ARG A 60 -42.84 -33.26 -68.38
CA ARG A 60 -41.77 -33.41 -67.38
C ARG A 60 -40.46 -32.78 -67.83
N LEU A 61 -40.09 -32.94 -69.10
CA LEU A 61 -38.90 -32.32 -69.68
C LEU A 61 -39.02 -30.80 -69.67
N ASP A 62 -40.17 -30.26 -70.09
CA ASP A 62 -40.41 -28.82 -70.13
C ASP A 62 -40.32 -28.20 -68.73
N ARG A 63 -40.99 -28.82 -67.74
CA ARG A 63 -40.90 -28.41 -66.33
C ARG A 63 -39.47 -28.49 -65.79
N ALA A 64 -38.70 -29.51 -66.17
CA ALA A 64 -37.30 -29.62 -65.75
C ALA A 64 -36.44 -28.51 -66.38
N GLY A 65 -36.68 -28.19 -67.65
CA GLY A 65 -36.02 -27.09 -68.36
C GLY A 65 -36.32 -25.72 -67.72
N GLU A 66 -37.59 -25.43 -67.43
CA GLU A 66 -38.00 -24.20 -66.75
C GLU A 66 -37.38 -24.08 -65.35
N ARG A 67 -37.44 -25.18 -64.56
CA ARG A 67 -36.83 -25.22 -63.22
C ARG A 67 -35.32 -25.04 -63.27
N LEU A 68 -34.64 -25.64 -64.24
CA LEU A 68 -33.19 -25.51 -64.41
C LEU A 68 -32.82 -24.06 -64.75
N ALA A 69 -33.51 -23.44 -65.70
CA ALA A 69 -33.27 -22.05 -66.08
C ALA A 69 -33.45 -21.11 -64.87
N GLN A 70 -34.51 -21.33 -64.08
CA GLN A 70 -34.75 -20.56 -62.87
C GLN A 70 -33.69 -20.81 -61.80
N ALA A 71 -33.31 -22.07 -61.56
CA ALA A 71 -32.27 -22.42 -60.59
C ALA A 71 -30.91 -21.82 -60.95
N LEU A 72 -30.54 -21.82 -62.23
CA LEU A 72 -29.30 -21.20 -62.71
C LEU A 72 -29.29 -19.68 -62.50
N ARG A 73 -30.41 -18.97 -62.77
CA ARG A 73 -30.52 -17.53 -62.48
C ARG A 73 -30.36 -17.25 -60.99
N VAL A 74 -31.03 -18.01 -60.13
CA VAL A 74 -30.94 -17.84 -58.67
C VAL A 74 -29.52 -18.12 -58.18
N ASN A 75 -28.87 -19.17 -58.69
CA ASN A 75 -27.49 -19.50 -58.34
C ASN A 75 -26.51 -18.40 -58.79
N ALA A 76 -26.62 -17.92 -60.03
CA ALA A 76 -25.79 -16.83 -60.54
C ALA A 76 -25.92 -15.55 -59.70
N LEU A 77 -27.15 -15.19 -59.31
CA LEU A 77 -27.40 -14.05 -58.41
C LEU A 77 -26.82 -14.28 -57.01
N SER A 78 -26.93 -15.50 -56.46
CA SER A 78 -26.35 -15.86 -55.17
C SER A 78 -24.83 -15.75 -55.18
N GLN A 79 -24.19 -16.30 -56.21
CA GLN A 79 -22.74 -16.25 -56.36
C GLN A 79 -22.25 -14.82 -56.62
N ARG A 80 -22.99 -14.02 -57.41
CA ARG A 80 -22.70 -12.59 -57.59
C ARG A 80 -22.77 -11.82 -56.26
N ARG A 81 -23.81 -12.04 -55.45
CA ARG A 81 -23.93 -11.43 -54.11
C ARG A 81 -22.83 -11.87 -53.16
N ARG A 82 -22.37 -13.13 -53.26
CA ARG A 82 -21.24 -13.63 -52.47
C ARG A 82 -19.94 -12.94 -52.90
N PHE A 83 -19.72 -12.81 -54.21
CA PHE A 83 -18.58 -12.10 -54.76
C PHE A 83 -18.59 -10.62 -54.34
N GLU A 84 -19.71 -9.91 -54.49
CA GLU A 84 -19.87 -8.50 -54.08
C GLU A 84 -19.60 -8.30 -52.58
N ARG A 85 -20.00 -9.23 -51.71
CA ARG A 85 -19.69 -9.18 -50.27
C ARG A 85 -18.20 -9.38 -49.96
N VAL A 86 -17.50 -10.20 -50.73
CA VAL A 86 -16.06 -10.43 -50.51
C VAL A 86 -15.24 -9.31 -51.14
N SER A 87 -15.60 -8.87 -52.35
CA SER A 87 -14.91 -7.79 -53.06
C SER A 87 -15.08 -6.45 -52.36
N SER A 88 -16.27 -6.15 -51.82
CA SER A 88 -16.49 -4.93 -51.02
C SER A 88 -15.60 -4.88 -49.77
N ARG A 89 -15.25 -6.03 -49.17
CA ARG A 89 -14.32 -6.11 -48.03
C ARG A 89 -12.86 -5.88 -48.42
N LEU A 90 -12.51 -6.15 -49.67
CA LEU A 90 -11.17 -5.97 -50.21
C LEU A 90 -11.00 -4.64 -50.96
N GLY A 91 -12.00 -3.76 -50.88
CA GLY A 91 -11.95 -2.46 -51.53
C GLY A 91 -10.83 -1.58 -50.96
N PRO A 92 -10.08 -0.84 -51.81
CA PRO A 92 -9.01 0.06 -51.37
C PRO A 92 -9.50 1.12 -50.37
N MET A 93 -10.79 1.50 -50.46
CA MET A 93 -11.43 2.41 -49.50
C MET A 93 -11.48 1.87 -48.06
N LEU A 94 -11.73 0.57 -47.85
CA LEU A 94 -11.74 -0.01 -46.51
C LEU A 94 -10.32 -0.18 -45.96
N LEU A 95 -9.35 -0.47 -46.82
CA LEU A 95 -7.94 -0.51 -46.45
C LEU A 95 -7.45 0.89 -46.03
N HIS A 96 -7.79 1.94 -46.79
CA HIS A 96 -7.50 3.31 -46.40
C HIS A 96 -8.25 3.73 -45.13
N ALA A 97 -9.53 3.40 -44.99
CA ALA A 97 -10.28 3.69 -43.76
C ALA A 97 -9.66 2.97 -42.54
N GLY A 98 -9.24 1.71 -42.69
CA GLY A 98 -8.54 0.96 -41.66
C GLY A 98 -7.17 1.54 -41.33
N GLN A 99 -6.41 1.97 -42.35
CA GLN A 99 -5.13 2.63 -42.20
C GLN A 99 -5.25 3.97 -41.46
N THR A 100 -6.22 4.80 -41.84
CA THR A 100 -6.50 6.09 -41.18
C THR A 100 -6.89 5.87 -39.73
N ARG A 101 -7.73 4.88 -39.44
CA ARG A 101 -8.13 4.55 -38.06
C ARG A 101 -6.95 4.08 -37.21
N ARG A 102 -6.07 3.22 -37.76
CA ARG A 102 -4.84 2.79 -37.07
C ARG A 102 -3.88 3.96 -36.84
N ARG A 103 -3.70 4.84 -37.82
CA ARG A 103 -2.87 6.05 -37.68
C ARG A 103 -3.41 6.98 -36.60
N GLU A 104 -4.72 7.17 -36.55
CA GLU A 104 -5.37 8.00 -35.54
C GLU A 104 -5.23 7.40 -34.14
N GLN A 105 -5.37 6.07 -34.00
CA GLN A 105 -5.13 5.39 -32.72
C GLN A 105 -3.68 5.58 -32.24
N VAL A 106 -2.69 5.43 -33.12
CA VAL A 106 -1.28 5.67 -32.78
C VAL A 106 -1.08 7.13 -32.40
N ARG A 107 -1.70 8.08 -33.11
CA ARG A 107 -1.62 9.51 -32.80
C ARG A 107 -2.19 9.83 -31.41
N ILE A 108 -3.36 9.30 -31.08
CA ILE A 108 -4.00 9.48 -29.76
C ILE A 108 -3.14 8.85 -28.66
N ALA A 109 -2.61 7.65 -28.88
CA ALA A 109 -1.73 6.98 -27.92
C ALA A 109 -0.41 7.75 -27.71
N ALA A 110 0.17 8.31 -28.77
CA ALA A 110 1.36 9.16 -28.67
C ALA A 110 1.06 10.45 -27.88
N GLN A 111 -0.08 11.09 -28.15
CA GLN A 111 -0.49 12.30 -27.43
C GLN A 111 -0.77 12.04 -25.94
N SER A 112 -1.42 10.93 -25.60
CA SER A 112 -1.66 10.58 -24.21
C SER A 112 -0.38 10.21 -23.47
N PHE A 113 0.57 9.56 -24.15
CA PHE A 113 1.90 9.26 -23.61
C PHE A 113 2.69 10.54 -23.27
N THR A 114 2.75 11.51 -24.19
CA THR A 114 3.42 12.80 -23.95
C THR A 114 2.81 13.52 -22.75
N ARG A 115 1.47 13.63 -22.70
CA ARG A 115 0.76 14.23 -21.57
C ARG A 115 0.99 13.49 -20.25
N GLY A 116 1.09 12.16 -20.32
CA GLY A 116 1.40 11.32 -19.16
C GLY A 116 2.80 11.61 -18.59
N ILE A 117 3.81 11.76 -19.47
CA ILE A 117 5.17 12.14 -19.08
C ILE A 117 5.18 13.53 -18.46
N GLU A 118 4.56 14.52 -19.11
CA GLU A 118 4.48 15.90 -18.61
C GLU A 118 3.87 15.94 -17.20
N ARG A 119 2.72 15.28 -17.02
CA ARG A 119 2.05 15.18 -15.71
C ARG A 119 2.92 14.48 -14.67
N HIS A 120 3.63 13.42 -15.04
CA HIS A 120 4.53 12.73 -14.11
C HIS A 120 5.72 13.62 -13.71
N GLN A 121 6.26 14.41 -14.64
CA GLN A 121 7.32 15.38 -14.35
C GLN A 121 6.83 16.51 -13.44
N GLU A 122 5.65 17.05 -13.68
CA GLU A 122 5.03 18.08 -12.83
C GLU A 122 4.83 17.56 -11.41
N LEU A 123 4.24 16.37 -11.24
CA LEU A 123 4.03 15.78 -9.92
C LEU A 123 5.36 15.57 -9.17
N ARG A 124 6.42 15.13 -9.87
CA ARG A 124 7.75 15.00 -9.26
C ARG A 124 8.34 16.36 -8.89
N ARG A 125 8.24 17.38 -9.76
CA ARG A 125 8.70 18.74 -9.46
C ARG A 125 7.97 19.33 -8.27
N ASP A 126 6.66 19.15 -8.18
CA ASP A 126 5.86 19.59 -7.04
C ASP A 126 6.24 18.86 -5.75
N ALA A 127 6.43 17.54 -5.81
CA ALA A 127 6.86 16.75 -4.67
C ALA A 127 8.24 17.21 -4.16
N LEU A 128 9.21 17.38 -5.07
CA LEU A 128 10.53 17.92 -4.75
C LEU A 128 10.44 19.35 -4.23
N GLY A 129 9.57 20.18 -4.80
CA GLY A 129 9.30 21.54 -4.34
C GLY A 129 8.72 21.59 -2.92
N ARG A 130 7.81 20.67 -2.58
CA ARG A 130 7.29 20.52 -1.21
C ARG A 130 8.37 20.07 -0.24
N ILE A 131 9.18 19.07 -0.62
CA ILE A 131 10.31 18.61 0.21
C ILE A 131 11.32 19.74 0.39
N GLY A 132 11.65 20.49 -0.67
CA GLY A 132 12.54 21.66 -0.61
C GLY A 132 12.00 22.79 0.27
N LYS A 133 10.69 23.09 0.20
CA LYS A 133 10.03 24.04 1.10
C LYS A 133 10.03 23.56 2.56
N ARG A 134 9.91 22.26 2.81
CA ARG A 134 10.01 21.69 4.16
C ARG A 134 11.43 21.69 4.67
N LEU A 135 12.41 21.34 3.85
CA LEU A 135 13.84 21.47 4.16
C LEU A 135 14.34 22.93 4.12
N SER A 136 13.44 23.90 3.97
CA SER A 136 13.81 25.30 3.88
C SER A 136 14.68 25.72 5.06
N ALA A 137 15.57 26.66 4.75
CA ALA A 137 16.48 27.28 5.70
C ALA A 137 15.79 27.68 7.02
N ARG A 138 14.48 27.95 7.02
CA ARG A 138 13.69 28.26 8.21
C ARG A 138 13.59 27.10 9.21
N LEU A 139 13.44 25.84 8.79
CA LEU A 139 13.45 24.70 9.73
C LEU A 139 14.85 24.47 10.29
N LEU A 140 15.89 24.59 9.45
CA LEU A 140 17.29 24.47 9.87
C LEU A 140 17.67 25.61 10.83
N GLN A 141 17.26 26.85 10.55
CA GLN A 141 17.40 28.00 11.43
C GLN A 141 16.63 27.81 12.73
N GLY A 142 15.40 27.28 12.67
CA GLY A 142 14.61 26.99 13.87
C GLY A 142 15.24 25.92 14.76
N VAL A 143 15.81 24.85 14.18
CA VAL A 143 16.55 23.84 14.95
C VAL A 143 17.84 24.42 15.52
N ALA A 144 18.59 25.21 14.75
CA ALA A 144 19.81 25.86 15.21
C ALA A 144 19.55 26.85 16.36
N MET A 145 18.50 27.68 16.24
CA MET A 145 18.10 28.63 17.28
C MET A 145 17.70 27.92 18.57
N ARG A 146 16.84 26.89 18.49
CA ARG A 146 16.48 26.08 19.67
C ARG A 146 17.70 25.39 20.30
N GLY A 147 18.66 24.95 19.48
CA GLY A 147 19.93 24.39 19.97
C GLY A 147 20.75 25.42 20.76
N ARG A 148 20.87 26.65 20.24
CA ARG A 148 21.58 27.74 20.92
C ARG A 148 20.89 28.15 22.22
N GLU A 149 19.57 28.30 22.22
CA GLU A 149 18.78 28.63 23.42
C GLU A 149 18.96 27.58 24.51
N ARG A 150 18.85 26.28 24.17
CA ARG A 150 19.10 25.18 25.12
C ARG A 150 20.53 25.21 25.66
N GLY A 151 21.51 25.45 24.80
CA GLY A 151 22.91 25.59 25.20
C GLY A 151 23.12 26.75 26.16
N HIS A 152 22.50 27.90 25.89
CA HIS A 152 22.57 29.08 26.75
C HIS A 152 21.90 28.84 28.11
N HIS A 153 20.73 28.21 28.14
CA HIS A 153 20.05 27.83 29.39
C HIS A 153 20.84 26.80 30.19
N ALA A 154 21.48 25.82 29.54
CA ALA A 154 22.35 24.87 30.22
C ALA A 154 23.58 25.56 30.80
N ALA A 155 24.23 26.45 30.04
CA ALA A 155 25.40 27.20 30.49
C ALA A 155 25.09 28.13 31.67
N THR A 156 23.98 28.87 31.62
CA THR A 156 23.56 29.77 32.72
C THR A 156 23.24 29.00 34.00
N ARG A 157 22.56 27.84 33.89
CA ARG A 157 22.31 26.95 35.04
C ARG A 157 23.59 26.38 35.61
N LEU A 158 24.53 25.94 34.77
CA LEU A 158 25.82 25.42 35.20
C LEU A 158 26.64 26.51 35.92
N ALA A 159 26.72 27.71 35.36
CA ALA A 159 27.43 28.83 35.97
C ALA A 159 26.86 29.18 37.35
N ARG A 160 25.53 29.21 37.48
CA ARG A 160 24.86 29.47 38.77
C ARG A 160 25.14 28.37 39.79
N ALA A 161 25.00 27.10 39.39
CA ALA A 161 25.27 25.97 40.27
C ALA A 161 26.73 25.95 40.73
N PHE A 162 27.66 26.25 39.83
CA PHE A 162 29.09 26.34 40.14
C PHE A 162 29.39 27.48 41.11
N ALA A 163 28.80 28.66 40.90
CA ALA A 163 28.96 29.79 41.82
C ALA A 163 28.41 29.47 43.23
N GLN A 164 27.26 28.78 43.30
CA GLN A 164 26.65 28.36 44.55
C GLN A 164 27.50 27.31 45.29
N ASP A 165 28.01 26.31 44.58
CA ASP A 165 28.89 25.28 45.16
C ASP A 165 30.19 25.91 45.69
N LEU A 166 30.81 26.80 44.92
CA LEU A 166 32.01 27.50 45.35
C LEU A 166 31.76 28.36 46.59
N SER A 167 30.63 29.05 46.65
CA SER A 167 30.23 29.83 47.84
C SER A 167 30.02 28.92 49.05
N ALA A 168 29.34 27.79 48.89
CA ALA A 168 29.10 26.85 49.98
C ALA A 168 30.40 26.26 50.53
N ARG A 169 31.34 25.91 49.64
CA ARG A 169 32.69 25.46 50.02
C ARG A 169 33.47 26.53 50.78
N LYS A 170 33.42 27.79 50.33
CA LYS A 170 34.04 28.92 51.04
C LYS A 170 33.46 29.09 52.44
N SER A 171 32.13 29.13 52.56
CA SER A 171 31.47 29.24 53.86
C SER A 171 31.78 28.05 54.79
N ARG A 172 31.96 26.84 54.24
CA ARG A 172 32.39 25.67 55.02
C ARG A 172 33.82 25.84 55.54
N VAL A 173 34.76 26.30 54.70
CA VAL A 173 36.13 26.57 55.13
C VAL A 173 36.17 27.67 56.19
N GLU A 174 35.41 28.75 56.02
CA GLU A 174 35.28 29.81 57.02
C GLU A 174 34.69 29.29 58.34
N GLY A 175 33.66 28.44 58.28
CA GLY A 175 33.07 27.81 59.45
C GLY A 175 34.06 26.90 60.19
N LEU A 176 34.79 26.05 59.46
CA LEU A 176 35.86 25.21 60.03
C LEU A 176 36.99 26.04 60.64
N SER A 177 37.35 27.15 60.00
CA SER A 177 38.35 28.09 60.53
C SER A 177 37.89 28.71 61.86
N LYS A 178 36.64 29.16 61.95
CA LYS A 178 36.06 29.68 63.21
C LYS A 178 36.03 28.62 64.32
N LEU A 179 35.67 27.38 63.99
CA LEU A 179 35.70 26.26 64.93
C LEU A 179 37.12 26.01 65.43
N LEU A 180 38.10 25.96 64.52
CA LEU A 180 39.52 25.80 64.86
C LEU A 180 39.98 26.91 65.80
N THR A 181 39.64 28.17 65.53
CA THR A 181 39.97 29.29 66.42
C THR A 181 39.34 29.10 67.81
N SER A 182 38.07 28.68 67.89
CA SER A 182 37.37 28.49 69.16
C SER A 182 37.90 27.32 69.99
N LEU A 183 38.30 26.22 69.35
CA LEU A 183 38.84 25.01 69.98
C LEU A 183 40.36 25.10 70.22
N SER A 184 41.02 26.07 69.62
CA SER A 184 42.45 26.30 69.85
C SER A 184 42.68 26.98 71.20
N TYR A 185 43.66 26.49 71.95
CA TYR A 185 44.09 27.10 73.21
C TYR A 185 44.50 28.58 73.04
N ARG A 186 44.94 28.98 71.84
CA ARG A 186 45.31 30.38 71.52
C ARG A 186 44.16 31.35 71.69
N GLY A 187 42.96 31.00 71.22
CA GLY A 187 41.76 31.84 71.42
C GLY A 187 41.26 31.87 72.86
N VAL A 188 41.71 30.94 73.70
CA VAL A 188 41.46 30.94 75.16
C VAL A 188 42.48 31.83 75.88
N LEU A 189 43.76 31.80 75.47
CA LEU A 189 44.79 32.69 75.98
C LEU A 189 44.46 34.17 75.73
N GLU A 190 43.96 34.52 74.54
CA GLU A 190 43.54 35.90 74.20
C GLU A 190 42.38 36.40 75.07
N ARG A 191 41.59 35.50 75.67
CA ARG A 191 40.47 35.85 76.56
C ARG A 191 40.87 36.00 78.03
N GLY A 192 42.17 36.03 78.32
CA GLY A 192 42.71 36.28 79.66
C GLY A 192 42.95 35.03 80.50
N PHE A 193 42.91 33.84 79.89
CA PHE A 193 43.33 32.60 80.54
C PHE A 193 44.83 32.36 80.32
N VAL A 194 45.43 31.56 81.20
CA VAL A 194 46.87 31.31 81.22
C VAL A 194 47.09 29.81 81.15
N LEU A 195 47.95 29.37 80.24
CA LEU A 195 48.36 27.97 80.18
C LEU A 195 49.54 27.77 81.14
N VAL A 196 49.32 26.91 82.13
CA VAL A 196 50.29 26.55 83.17
C VAL A 196 51.14 25.40 82.63
N GLU A 197 52.40 25.64 82.33
CA GLU A 197 53.37 24.65 81.86
C GLU A 197 54.37 24.32 82.98
N ALA A 198 54.66 23.04 83.20
CA ALA A 198 55.73 22.61 84.12
C ALA A 198 57.11 23.00 83.56
N ALA A 199 58.18 22.81 84.35
CA ALA A 199 59.56 23.08 83.92
C ALA A 199 59.95 22.41 82.58
N ASP A 200 59.29 21.29 82.24
CA ASP A 200 59.52 20.51 81.02
C ASP A 200 58.63 20.93 79.82
N GLY A 201 57.82 22.00 79.97
CA GLY A 201 56.94 22.52 78.91
C GLY A 201 55.62 21.77 78.72
N THR A 202 55.31 20.77 79.55
CA THR A 202 54.03 20.05 79.51
C THR A 202 52.92 20.82 80.23
N PRO A 203 51.71 20.93 79.68
CA PRO A 203 50.61 21.66 80.31
C PRO A 203 50.04 20.89 81.50
N VAL A 204 50.00 21.54 82.66
CA VAL A 204 49.49 20.98 83.91
C VAL A 204 47.97 21.13 83.94
N ARG A 205 47.24 20.00 83.88
CA ARG A 205 45.77 19.98 83.77
C ARG A 205 45.02 19.99 85.10
N ARG A 206 45.70 19.67 86.21
CA ARG A 206 45.10 19.57 87.56
C ARG A 206 46.06 20.13 88.60
N ALA A 207 45.53 20.92 89.54
CA ALA A 207 46.31 21.53 90.62
C ALA A 207 46.94 20.49 91.58
N SER A 208 46.35 19.29 91.68
CA SER A 208 46.85 18.19 92.53
C SER A 208 48.21 17.62 92.09
N GLY A 209 48.71 18.00 90.91
CA GLY A 209 50.00 17.56 90.39
C GLY A 209 51.16 18.52 90.68
N LEU A 210 50.95 19.60 91.43
CA LEU A 210 51.94 20.61 91.77
C LEU A 210 52.19 20.66 93.27
N ALA A 211 53.46 20.69 93.69
CA ALA A 211 53.85 20.84 95.07
C ALA A 211 54.21 22.31 95.40
N ALA A 212 54.15 22.67 96.68
CA ALA A 212 54.60 23.98 97.14
C ALA A 212 56.12 24.12 96.92
N GLY A 213 56.52 25.11 96.12
CA GLY A 213 57.91 25.37 95.71
C GLY A 213 58.19 25.11 94.23
N ASP A 214 57.27 24.47 93.49
CA ASP A 214 57.50 24.16 92.07
C ASP A 214 57.51 25.44 91.21
N ALA A 215 58.51 25.55 90.33
CA ALA A 215 58.60 26.60 89.33
C ALA A 215 57.80 26.22 88.09
N VAL A 216 56.89 27.10 87.69
CA VAL A 216 55.91 26.90 86.64
C VAL A 216 55.98 28.06 85.66
N ALA A 217 55.87 27.76 84.38
CA ALA A 217 55.77 28.78 83.33
C ALA A 217 54.30 29.07 83.02
N LEU A 218 53.90 30.33 83.17
CA LEU A 218 52.60 30.85 82.81
C LEU A 218 52.68 31.45 81.40
N ARG A 219 52.07 30.76 80.42
CA ARG A 219 51.97 31.26 79.04
C ARG A 219 50.67 32.05 78.88
N PHE A 220 50.82 33.33 78.59
CA PHE A 220 49.78 34.27 78.22
C PHE A 220 49.69 34.38 76.69
N ALA A 221 48.73 35.15 76.18
CA ALA A 221 48.58 35.40 74.75
C ALA A 221 49.79 36.15 74.15
N ASP A 222 50.44 36.99 74.94
CA ASP A 222 51.49 37.92 74.55
C ASP A 222 52.90 37.47 74.95
N GLY A 223 53.04 36.54 75.89
CA GLY A 223 54.34 36.04 76.32
C GLY A 223 54.29 34.99 77.44
N VAL A 224 55.46 34.52 77.87
CA VAL A 224 55.60 33.53 78.96
C VAL A 224 56.25 34.21 80.17
N ARG A 225 55.72 33.99 81.37
CA ARG A 225 56.31 34.43 82.64
C ARG A 225 56.45 33.28 83.64
N GLY A 226 57.52 33.26 84.42
CA GLY A 226 57.69 32.29 85.49
C GLY A 226 56.84 32.65 86.72
N ALA A 227 56.28 31.64 87.37
CA ALA A 227 55.59 31.72 88.65
C ALA A 227 56.04 30.54 89.53
N THR A 228 56.00 30.72 90.85
CA THR A 228 56.33 29.66 91.82
C THR A 228 55.08 29.35 92.66
N VAL A 229 54.77 28.06 92.85
CA VAL A 229 53.55 27.63 93.56
C VAL A 229 53.78 27.75 95.07
N THR A 230 53.10 28.68 95.74
CA THR A 230 53.21 28.88 97.19
C THR A 230 52.02 28.24 97.93
N GLY A 231 51.92 26.91 97.93
CA GLY A 231 50.94 26.16 98.75
C GLY A 231 49.45 26.41 98.46
N GLU A 232 48.58 25.81 99.28
CA GLU A 232 47.12 25.82 99.10
C GLU A 232 46.55 27.22 99.37
N ALA A 233 45.96 27.84 98.35
CA ALA A 233 45.38 29.18 98.45
C ALA A 233 44.07 29.16 99.24
N ALA A 234 44.00 29.96 100.30
CA ALA A 234 42.77 30.25 101.05
C ALA A 234 41.72 30.93 100.13
N PRO A 235 40.42 30.62 100.28
CA PRO A 235 39.37 31.21 99.44
C PRO A 235 39.24 32.71 99.75
N PRO A 236 39.26 33.60 98.76
CA PRO A 236 39.00 35.02 99.00
C PRO A 236 37.52 35.26 99.33
N ASP A 237 37.32 36.06 100.37
CA ASP A 237 36.03 36.55 100.86
C ASP A 237 35.16 37.13 99.74
N ALA A 238 33.90 36.68 99.72
CA ALA A 238 32.88 37.19 98.85
C ALA A 238 32.29 38.48 99.43
N ASP A 239 32.48 39.60 98.72
CA ASP A 239 31.64 40.79 98.84
C ASP A 239 30.93 41.09 97.50
N PRO A 240 29.66 41.56 97.51
CA PRO A 240 28.77 41.52 96.36
C PRO A 240 29.03 42.65 95.33
N PRO A 241 28.49 42.55 94.10
CA PRO A 241 28.89 43.38 92.97
C PRO A 241 28.32 44.80 93.06
N SER A 242 29.22 45.80 93.04
CA SER A 242 28.86 47.21 92.91
C SER A 242 28.34 47.52 91.50
N ALA A 243 27.01 47.71 91.44
CA ALA A 243 26.26 48.69 90.65
C ALA A 243 26.61 48.90 89.16
N ARG A 244 25.72 48.34 88.33
CA ARG A 244 25.34 48.85 87.00
C ARG A 244 25.18 50.38 87.00
N ARG A 245 25.85 51.08 86.09
CA ARG A 245 25.34 52.36 85.57
C ARG A 245 24.48 52.09 84.33
N LYS A 246 23.16 52.12 84.53
CA LYS A 246 22.16 52.31 83.49
C LYS A 246 22.30 53.73 82.93
N GLY A 247 22.69 53.86 81.66
CA GLY A 247 22.37 55.03 80.85
C GLY A 247 20.93 54.92 80.36
N VAL A 248 20.13 55.93 80.68
CA VAL A 248 18.71 56.11 80.32
C VAL A 248 18.56 56.24 78.78
N PRO A 249 17.43 55.77 78.20
CA PRO A 249 17.26 55.65 76.76
C PRO A 249 16.85 56.98 76.12
N ARG A 250 17.38 57.26 74.92
CA ARG A 250 16.87 58.35 74.09
C ARG A 250 15.79 57.82 73.15
N SER A 251 14.58 58.31 73.40
CA SER A 251 13.40 58.25 72.54
C SER A 251 13.67 58.79 71.14
N SER A 252 13.23 58.08 70.10
CA SER A 252 12.28 58.58 69.10
C SER A 252 12.05 57.54 68.00
N GLN A 253 10.83 56.99 67.94
CA GLN A 253 10.25 56.54 66.68
C GLN A 253 9.99 57.78 65.79
N PRO A 254 10.00 57.60 64.47
CA PRO A 254 8.73 57.78 63.78
C PRO A 254 8.41 56.66 62.78
N GLU A 255 7.14 56.25 62.87
CA GLU A 255 6.17 55.98 61.80
C GLU A 255 6.58 55.24 60.50
N LYS A 256 6.00 54.05 60.39
CA LYS A 256 5.12 53.57 59.30
C LYS A 256 5.37 54.12 57.88
N GLY A 257 5.82 53.23 57.01
CA GLY A 257 5.64 53.34 55.57
C GLY A 257 5.74 51.98 54.87
N GLY A 258 4.59 51.48 54.36
CA GLY A 258 4.53 50.69 53.12
C GLY A 258 4.69 49.17 53.16
N GLN A 259 3.67 48.45 53.64
CA GLN A 259 3.29 47.12 53.13
C GLN A 259 1.76 47.17 52.96
N GLY A 260 1.17 47.14 51.78
CA GLY A 260 1.46 46.23 50.66
C GLY A 260 0.57 44.99 50.76
N SER A 261 -0.74 45.17 50.90
CA SER A 261 -1.73 44.08 50.86
C SER A 261 -1.92 43.60 49.42
N LEU A 262 -1.56 42.35 49.14
CA LEU A 262 -2.05 41.55 48.00
C LEU A 262 -1.87 40.07 48.36
N PHE A 263 -2.87 39.56 49.09
CA PHE A 263 -3.36 38.19 48.96
C PHE A 263 -4.81 38.31 48.48
#